data_AF-A0A2D7ZI54-F1
#
_entry.id   AF-A0A2D7ZI54-F1
#
_cell.length_a   1.000
_cell.length_b   1.000
_cell.length_c   1.000
_cell.angle_alpha   90.00
_cell.angle_beta   90.00
_cell.angle_gamma   90.00
#
_symmetry.space_group_name_H-M   'P 1'
#
loop_
_entity.id
_entity.type
_entity.pdbx_description
1 polymer ?
#
loop_
_entity_poly.entity_id
_entity_poly.type
_entity_poly.pdbx_seq_one_letter_code
_entity_poly.pdbx_strand_id
1 'polypeptide(L)'
;MPLSDTQLRSLKPESKPRKLSDFEGLFLLVNPSGSRLWRFSYRFGGKQKLLALGAYPAVSLREARRAKDDARELLAKGMDPAHERKVAKARKRMAAANTFEAVANEWFDARKDGWVPSYSDRLKTRLDADLIPYLGRRPIAEIEPVELLSTIRSIEGRGAPEMARRVLQMASAIFRYGVALGVCPRDPAADLRGALKSAPPAKRRSAILPKDLPQFMQDLAVYNGAAQTKLALELLIHTFVRTSEVRFARWSEFEDLEGDGALWRIPAARMKMRRDHLVPLTPQVIKILAEIREASGRSELLFPAPTRSGVISENTMIYAIYRMGYHGRATVHGFRSTASTVLNEHEFNRDWIELQLAHAEGDIRSVYNAAEWLSGRRTMMRWWSDHLDEVTKVKPEAA
;
A
#
# COMPACT_ATOMS: atom_id res chain seq x y z
N MET A 1 21.97 33.47 -54.89
CA MET A 1 20.64 34.07 -54.72
C MET A 1 19.87 33.26 -53.70
N PRO A 2 19.14 33.90 -52.77
CA PRO A 2 18.23 33.21 -51.87
C PRO A 2 17.15 32.46 -52.68
N LEU A 3 16.72 31.30 -52.17
CA LEU A 3 15.65 30.52 -52.76
C LEU A 3 14.30 31.24 -52.55
N SER A 4 13.38 31.05 -53.49
CA SER A 4 11.97 31.46 -53.36
C SER A 4 11.04 30.24 -53.39
N ASP A 5 9.87 30.33 -52.72
CA ASP A 5 8.93 29.20 -52.68
C ASP A 5 8.44 28.80 -54.08
N THR A 6 8.28 29.78 -54.99
CA THR A 6 7.93 29.56 -56.39
C THR A 6 8.96 28.71 -57.12
N GLN A 7 10.26 28.96 -56.87
CA GLN A 7 11.35 28.14 -57.43
C GLN A 7 11.33 26.73 -56.86
N LEU A 8 10.98 26.55 -55.59
CA LEU A 8 10.97 25.24 -54.93
C LEU A 8 9.83 24.33 -55.38
N ARG A 9 8.67 24.92 -55.69
CA ARG A 9 7.49 24.19 -56.19
C ARG A 9 7.72 23.61 -57.59
N SER A 10 8.48 24.31 -58.43
CA SER A 10 8.75 23.90 -59.82
C SER A 10 9.95 22.96 -59.97
N LEU A 11 10.60 22.55 -58.88
CA LEU A 11 11.76 21.66 -58.92
C LEU A 11 11.39 20.25 -59.38
N LYS A 12 12.11 19.76 -60.40
CA LYS A 12 12.05 18.37 -60.84
C LYS A 12 13.25 17.57 -60.31
N PRO A 13 13.07 16.28 -59.98
CA PRO A 13 14.19 15.41 -59.64
C PRO A 13 15.13 15.25 -60.84
N GLU A 14 16.42 15.13 -60.57
CA GLU A 14 17.47 14.88 -61.57
C GLU A 14 18.15 13.54 -61.31
N SER A 15 18.98 13.06 -62.24
CA SER A 15 19.68 11.77 -62.13
C SER A 15 20.70 11.70 -61.00
N LYS A 16 21.13 12.85 -60.45
CA LYS A 16 22.06 12.95 -59.32
C LYS A 16 21.52 13.90 -58.24
N PRO A 17 21.90 13.72 -56.96
CA PRO A 17 21.52 14.64 -55.90
C PRO A 17 21.97 16.07 -56.20
N ARG A 18 21.02 17.00 -56.22
CA ARG A 18 21.27 18.42 -56.50
C ARG A 18 21.14 19.25 -55.23
N LYS A 19 22.19 20.02 -54.94
CA LYS A 19 22.21 21.00 -53.86
C LYS A 19 21.77 22.36 -54.38
N LEU A 20 20.67 22.89 -53.83
CA LEU A 20 20.18 24.23 -54.09
C LEU A 20 20.46 25.10 -52.87
N SER A 21 21.51 25.91 -52.94
CA SER A 21 21.92 26.77 -51.83
C SER A 21 20.94 27.92 -51.64
N ASP A 22 20.56 28.17 -50.38
CA ASP A 22 19.92 29.42 -49.96
C ASP A 22 21.03 30.38 -49.50
N PHE A 23 21.13 30.66 -48.19
CA PHE A 23 22.19 31.47 -47.61
C PHE A 23 22.73 30.88 -46.31
N GLU A 24 23.93 31.31 -45.92
CA GLU A 24 24.55 30.97 -44.63
C GLU A 24 24.56 29.47 -44.33
N GLY A 25 24.93 28.67 -45.33
CA GLY A 25 25.04 27.22 -45.20
C GLY A 25 23.70 26.46 -45.24
N LEU A 26 22.54 27.13 -45.31
CA LEU A 26 21.25 26.50 -45.59
C LEU A 26 21.12 26.15 -47.07
N PHE A 27 20.60 24.96 -47.36
CA PHE A 27 20.31 24.51 -48.72
C PHE A 27 19.21 23.45 -48.75
N LEU A 28 18.56 23.30 -49.89
CA LEU A 28 17.69 22.17 -50.18
C LEU A 28 18.48 21.11 -50.96
N LEU A 29 18.48 19.89 -50.46
CA LEU A 29 19.01 18.72 -51.17
C LEU A 29 17.86 18.01 -51.87
N VAL A 30 17.88 18.01 -53.21
CA VAL A 30 16.92 17.28 -54.04
C VAL A 30 17.57 15.98 -54.47
N ASN A 31 17.03 14.85 -54.03
CA ASN A 31 17.53 13.53 -54.40
C ASN A 31 16.87 13.02 -55.70
N PRO A 32 17.50 12.08 -56.42
CA PRO A 32 16.90 11.44 -57.59
C PRO A 32 15.56 10.76 -57.33
N SER A 33 15.34 10.30 -56.09
CA SER A 33 14.05 9.74 -55.64
C SER A 33 12.92 10.77 -55.50
N GLY A 34 13.19 12.06 -55.74
CA GLY A 34 12.25 13.16 -55.56
C GLY A 34 12.11 13.66 -54.13
N SER A 35 12.80 13.05 -53.15
CA SER A 35 12.86 13.59 -51.80
C SER A 35 13.62 14.93 -51.75
N ARG A 36 13.01 15.93 -51.11
CA ARG A 36 13.54 17.29 -50.98
C ARG A 36 13.82 17.58 -49.51
N LEU A 37 15.08 17.67 -49.11
CA LEU A 37 15.49 17.72 -47.71
C LEU A 37 16.21 19.02 -47.39
N TRP A 38 15.72 19.76 -46.41
CA TRP A 38 16.41 20.92 -45.87
C TRP A 38 17.64 20.49 -45.09
N ARG A 39 18.78 21.10 -45.41
CA ARG A 39 20.07 20.82 -44.79
C ARG A 39 20.78 22.12 -44.44
N PHE A 40 21.45 22.12 -43.29
CA PHE A 40 22.30 23.22 -42.85
C PHE A 40 23.72 22.71 -42.65
N SER A 41 24.67 23.25 -43.43
CA SER A 41 26.10 22.95 -43.27
C SER A 41 26.74 23.98 -42.35
N TYR A 42 27.45 23.48 -41.34
CA TYR A 42 28.13 24.30 -40.34
C TYR A 42 29.48 23.66 -39.97
N ARG A 43 30.31 24.38 -39.22
CA ARG A 43 31.54 23.83 -38.64
C ARG A 43 31.46 23.84 -37.12
N PHE A 44 31.96 22.78 -36.49
CA PHE A 44 32.07 22.68 -35.04
C PHE A 44 33.29 21.82 -34.69
N GLY A 45 34.13 22.28 -33.76
CA GLY A 45 35.37 21.58 -33.37
C GLY A 45 36.30 21.29 -34.56
N GLY A 46 36.48 22.28 -35.45
CA GLY A 46 37.34 22.16 -36.64
C GLY A 46 36.79 21.32 -37.78
N LYS A 47 35.67 20.59 -37.59
CA LYS A 47 35.08 19.69 -38.61
C LYS A 47 33.82 20.29 -39.23
N GLN A 48 33.64 20.09 -40.53
CA GLN A 48 32.38 20.41 -41.21
C GLN A 48 31.34 19.34 -40.91
N LYS A 49 30.12 19.77 -40.57
CA LYS A 49 28.99 18.91 -40.22
C LYS A 49 27.75 19.33 -41.00
N LEU A 50 26.76 18.44 -41.02
CA LEU A 50 25.50 18.63 -41.73
C LEU A 50 24.31 18.33 -40.81
N LEU A 51 23.45 19.32 -40.60
CA LEU A 51 22.21 19.19 -39.85
C LEU A 51 21.03 18.99 -40.81
N ALA A 52 20.20 17.99 -40.58
CA ALA A 52 18.90 17.87 -41.25
C ALA A 52 17.90 18.85 -40.62
N LEU A 53 17.10 19.57 -41.40
CA LEU A 53 16.09 20.49 -40.86
C LEU A 53 14.65 20.07 -41.20
N GLY A 54 14.46 19.06 -42.06
CA GLY A 54 13.16 18.51 -42.40
C GLY A 54 13.04 18.23 -43.89
N ALA A 55 11.85 17.80 -44.32
CA ALA A 55 11.54 17.56 -45.73
C ALA A 55 10.58 18.64 -46.25
N TYR A 56 10.82 19.15 -47.45
CA TYR A 56 9.88 20.04 -48.14
C TYR A 56 8.79 19.20 -48.85
N PRO A 57 7.50 19.58 -48.80
CA PRO A 57 6.95 20.83 -48.27
C PRO A 57 6.53 20.81 -46.78
N ALA A 58 6.65 19.67 -46.08
CA ALA A 58 6.25 19.55 -44.66
C ALA A 58 6.99 20.54 -43.73
N VAL A 59 8.20 20.94 -44.11
CA VAL A 59 8.92 22.10 -43.58
C VAL A 59 9.07 23.11 -44.71
N SER A 60 8.43 24.26 -44.55
CA SER A 60 8.48 25.38 -45.48
C SER A 60 9.86 26.03 -45.50
N LEU A 61 10.14 26.84 -46.54
CA LEU A 61 11.37 27.64 -46.60
C LEU A 61 11.53 28.56 -45.38
N ARG A 62 10.42 29.16 -44.91
CA ARG A 62 10.42 30.03 -43.72
C ARG A 62 10.80 29.26 -42.46
N GLU A 63 10.22 28.08 -42.24
CA GLU A 63 10.54 27.22 -41.09
C GLU A 63 11.97 26.69 -41.17
N ALA A 64 12.47 26.35 -42.36
CA ALA A 64 13.85 25.94 -42.56
C ALA A 64 14.84 27.06 -42.22
N ARG A 65 14.54 28.31 -42.59
CA ARG A 65 15.34 29.49 -42.21
C ARG A 65 15.36 29.69 -40.70
N ARG A 66 14.19 29.64 -40.04
CA ARG A 66 14.08 29.72 -38.57
C ARG A 66 14.89 28.63 -37.88
N ALA A 67 14.74 27.36 -38.31
CA ALA A 67 15.47 26.24 -37.72
C ALA A 67 16.99 26.33 -37.94
N LYS A 68 17.43 26.98 -39.03
CA LYS A 68 18.85 27.32 -39.26
C LYS A 68 19.31 28.40 -38.27
N ASP A 69 18.51 29.43 -38.02
CA ASP A 69 18.83 30.49 -37.05
C ASP A 69 18.92 29.92 -35.62
N ASP A 70 17.96 29.09 -35.19
CA ASP A 70 17.99 28.38 -33.90
C ASP A 70 19.28 27.53 -33.74
N ALA A 71 19.70 26.85 -34.82
CA ALA A 71 20.94 26.07 -34.81
C ALA A 71 22.19 26.96 -34.73
N ARG A 72 22.17 28.17 -35.31
CA ARG A 72 23.26 29.12 -35.19
C ARG A 72 23.37 29.70 -33.78
N GLU A 73 22.26 29.91 -33.09
CA GLU A 73 22.28 30.33 -31.67
C GLU A 73 22.94 29.29 -30.78
N LEU A 74 22.67 28.00 -30.99
CA LEU A 74 23.34 26.92 -30.27
C LEU A 74 24.85 26.92 -30.54
N LEU A 75 25.27 27.12 -31.80
CA LEU A 75 26.68 27.23 -32.16
C LEU A 75 27.36 28.43 -31.49
N ALA A 76 26.68 29.58 -31.41
CA ALA A 76 27.19 30.76 -30.72
C ALA A 76 27.40 30.52 -29.22
N LYS A 77 26.62 29.62 -28.61
CA LYS A 77 26.79 29.15 -27.22
C LYS A 77 27.81 28.01 -27.08
N GLY A 78 28.55 27.66 -28.14
CA GLY A 78 29.53 26.58 -28.12
C GLY A 78 28.94 25.18 -28.07
N MET A 79 27.65 25.01 -28.39
CA MET A 79 26.98 23.70 -28.43
C MET A 79 26.86 23.19 -29.87
N ASP A 80 26.97 21.87 -30.07
CA ASP A 80 26.76 21.22 -31.36
C ASP A 80 25.25 20.94 -31.60
N PRO A 81 24.59 21.59 -32.57
CA PRO A 81 23.15 21.41 -32.83
C PRO A 81 22.75 19.97 -33.17
N ALA A 82 23.63 19.20 -33.84
CA ALA A 82 23.33 17.81 -34.17
C ALA A 82 23.43 16.91 -32.93
N HIS A 83 24.36 17.20 -32.02
CA HIS A 83 24.46 16.51 -30.74
C HIS A 83 23.24 16.82 -29.86
N GLU A 84 22.88 18.09 -29.69
CA GLU A 84 21.70 18.50 -28.90
C GLU A 84 20.41 17.84 -29.40
N ARG A 85 20.23 17.77 -30.73
CA ARG A 85 19.07 17.06 -31.30
C ARG A 85 19.10 15.57 -31.01
N LYS A 86 20.27 14.93 -31.02
CA LYS A 86 20.44 13.50 -30.68
C LYS A 86 20.11 13.27 -29.21
N VAL A 87 20.61 14.13 -28.31
CA VAL A 87 20.32 14.08 -26.87
C VAL A 87 18.82 14.28 -26.62
N ALA A 88 18.19 15.27 -27.24
CA ALA A 88 16.75 15.51 -27.12
C ALA A 88 15.92 14.30 -27.60
N LYS A 89 16.30 13.66 -28.71
CA LYS A 89 15.64 12.44 -29.20
C LYS A 89 15.81 11.26 -28.24
N ALA A 90 17.00 11.06 -27.68
CA ALA A 90 17.27 10.02 -26.70
C ALA A 90 16.46 10.25 -25.41
N ARG A 91 16.43 11.49 -24.89
CA ARG A 91 15.60 11.88 -23.75
C ARG A 91 14.12 11.58 -23.99
N LYS A 92 13.56 11.93 -25.16
CA LYS A 92 12.17 11.60 -25.52
C LYS A 92 11.90 10.10 -25.51
N ARG A 93 12.84 9.28 -26.02
CA ARG A 93 12.70 7.82 -26.02
C ARG A 93 12.74 7.25 -24.61
N MET A 94 13.66 7.72 -23.77
CA MET A 94 13.74 7.32 -22.36
C MET A 94 12.50 7.76 -21.58
N ALA A 95 12.01 8.98 -21.79
CA ALA A 95 10.80 9.48 -21.16
C ALA A 95 9.56 8.65 -21.53
N ALA A 96 9.46 8.22 -22.80
CA ALA A 96 8.38 7.34 -23.24
C ALA A 96 8.45 5.92 -22.66
N ALA A 97 9.65 5.44 -22.29
CA ALA A 97 9.83 4.14 -21.66
C ALA A 97 9.67 4.20 -20.13
N ASN A 98 10.05 5.32 -19.51
CA ASN A 98 10.07 5.51 -18.06
C ASN A 98 8.87 6.34 -17.61
N THR A 99 7.67 5.81 -17.85
CA THR A 99 6.44 6.39 -17.31
C THR A 99 6.31 6.06 -15.82
N PHE A 100 5.49 6.81 -15.09
CA PHE A 100 5.21 6.52 -13.69
C PHE A 100 4.65 5.10 -13.50
N GLU A 101 3.73 4.67 -14.36
CA GLU A 101 3.15 3.33 -14.31
C GLU A 101 4.20 2.24 -14.49
N ALA A 102 5.11 2.39 -15.47
CA ALA A 102 6.17 1.41 -15.72
C ALA A 102 7.06 1.25 -14.48
N VAL A 103 7.53 2.36 -13.91
CA VAL A 103 8.40 2.36 -12.73
C VAL A 103 7.66 1.88 -11.48
N ALA A 104 6.37 2.22 -11.33
CA ALA A 104 5.57 1.79 -10.19
C ALA A 104 5.30 0.28 -10.20
N ASN A 105 5.04 -0.30 -11.37
CA ASN A 105 4.86 -1.74 -11.51
C ASN A 105 6.18 -2.49 -11.28
N GLU A 106 7.29 -2.01 -11.84
CA GLU A 106 8.63 -2.58 -11.57
C GLU A 106 8.97 -2.53 -10.07
N TRP A 107 8.72 -1.39 -9.42
CA TRP A 107 8.89 -1.22 -7.98
C TRP A 107 8.05 -2.21 -7.16
N PHE A 108 6.81 -2.43 -7.58
CA PHE A 108 5.86 -3.34 -6.94
C PHE A 108 6.32 -4.79 -7.09
N ASP A 109 6.65 -5.22 -8.31
CA ASP A 109 7.09 -6.58 -8.62
C ASP A 109 8.38 -6.95 -7.89
N ALA A 110 9.31 -6.00 -7.75
CA ALA A 110 10.55 -6.19 -7.00
C ALA A 110 10.35 -6.42 -5.49
N ARG A 111 9.16 -6.14 -4.94
CA ARG A 111 8.90 -6.14 -3.47
C ARG A 111 7.74 -7.00 -3.02
N LYS A 112 6.79 -7.30 -3.91
CA LYS A 112 5.53 -7.97 -3.57
C LYS A 112 5.73 -9.30 -2.83
N ASP A 113 6.78 -10.06 -3.16
CA ASP A 113 7.05 -11.37 -2.57
C ASP A 113 7.58 -11.27 -1.12
N GLY A 114 8.06 -10.10 -0.71
CA GLY A 114 8.45 -9.81 0.68
C GLY A 114 7.28 -9.43 1.58
N TRP A 115 6.09 -9.22 1.01
CA TRP A 115 4.88 -8.85 1.74
C TRP A 115 3.93 -10.04 1.88
N VAL A 116 3.03 -9.95 2.87
CA VAL A 116 1.91 -10.89 2.93
C VAL A 116 0.94 -10.62 1.75
N PRO A 117 0.37 -11.66 1.10
CA PRO A 117 -0.43 -11.49 -0.12
C PRO A 117 -1.57 -10.47 0.01
N SER A 118 -2.28 -10.47 1.13
CA SER A 118 -3.37 -9.51 1.37
C SER A 118 -2.90 -8.06 1.43
N TYR A 119 -1.65 -7.80 1.82
CA TYR A 119 -1.07 -6.47 1.82
C TYR A 119 -0.63 -6.06 0.41
N SER A 120 0.02 -6.95 -0.35
CA SER A 120 0.40 -6.67 -1.75
C SER A 120 -0.83 -6.39 -2.61
N ASP A 121 -1.92 -7.16 -2.45
CA ASP A 121 -3.15 -6.96 -3.21
C ASP A 121 -3.76 -5.59 -2.92
N ARG A 122 -3.90 -5.23 -1.63
CA ARG A 122 -4.40 -3.91 -1.21
C ARG A 122 -3.53 -2.77 -1.72
N LEU A 123 -2.21 -2.97 -1.79
CA LEU A 123 -1.28 -1.97 -2.27
C LEU A 123 -1.41 -1.80 -3.79
N LYS A 124 -1.52 -2.89 -4.54
CA LYS A 124 -1.75 -2.88 -6.00
C LYS A 124 -3.08 -2.23 -6.36
N THR A 125 -4.17 -2.59 -5.69
CA THR A 125 -5.48 -1.95 -5.89
C THR A 125 -5.42 -0.43 -5.70
N ARG A 126 -4.69 0.04 -4.68
CA ARG A 126 -4.51 1.49 -4.45
C ARG A 126 -3.68 2.14 -5.55
N LEU A 127 -2.59 1.49 -5.97
CA LEU A 127 -1.76 1.99 -7.07
C LEU A 127 -2.60 2.17 -8.35
N ASP A 128 -3.39 1.14 -8.69
CA ASP A 128 -4.21 1.09 -9.90
C ASP A 128 -5.42 2.04 -9.85
N ALA A 129 -5.97 2.31 -8.66
CA ALA A 129 -7.14 3.17 -8.50
C ALA A 129 -6.80 4.65 -8.24
N ASP A 130 -5.73 4.93 -7.49
CA ASP A 130 -5.48 6.26 -6.93
C ASP A 130 -4.27 6.99 -7.55
N LEU A 131 -3.35 6.28 -8.23
CA LEU A 131 -2.16 6.91 -8.84
C LEU A 131 -2.09 6.71 -10.35
N ILE A 132 -2.16 5.48 -10.85
CA ILE A 132 -2.01 5.16 -12.28
C ILE A 132 -2.99 5.93 -13.18
N PRO A 133 -4.29 6.10 -12.83
CA PRO A 133 -5.23 6.82 -13.70
C PRO A 133 -4.85 8.28 -13.92
N TYR A 134 -4.11 8.89 -12.99
CA TYR A 134 -3.78 10.31 -13.02
C TYR A 134 -2.34 10.57 -13.47
N LEU A 135 -1.40 9.72 -13.06
CA LEU A 135 0.03 9.92 -13.29
C LEU A 135 0.65 8.88 -14.23
N GLY A 136 -0.03 7.76 -14.50
CA GLY A 136 0.56 6.55 -15.07
C GLY A 136 1.30 6.75 -16.39
N ARG A 137 0.73 7.54 -17.31
CA ARG A 137 1.32 7.82 -18.64
C ARG A 137 2.39 8.91 -18.62
N ARG A 138 2.52 9.67 -17.52
CA ARG A 138 3.47 10.77 -17.43
C ARG A 138 4.88 10.20 -17.26
N PRO A 139 5.89 10.72 -17.98
CA PRO A 139 7.29 10.40 -17.67
C PRO A 139 7.58 10.73 -16.21
N ILE A 140 8.14 9.78 -15.45
CA ILE A 140 8.31 9.96 -14.00
C ILE A 140 9.20 11.16 -13.65
N ALA A 141 10.16 11.50 -14.52
CA ALA A 141 11.03 12.66 -14.37
C ALA A 141 10.32 14.02 -14.55
N GLU A 142 9.15 14.05 -15.19
CA GLU A 142 8.40 15.26 -15.50
C GLU A 142 7.24 15.53 -14.53
N ILE A 143 6.99 14.63 -13.57
CA ILE A 143 5.92 14.82 -12.58
C ILE A 143 6.36 15.83 -11.53
N GLU A 144 5.61 16.93 -11.44
CA GLU A 144 5.88 18.00 -10.50
C GLU A 144 5.10 17.84 -9.18
N PRO A 145 5.57 18.45 -8.07
CA PRO A 145 4.88 18.38 -6.78
C PRO A 145 3.43 18.83 -6.83
N VAL A 146 3.09 19.82 -7.65
CA VAL A 146 1.71 20.34 -7.78
C VAL A 146 0.77 19.32 -8.43
N GLU A 147 1.26 18.58 -9.42
CA GLU A 147 0.52 17.52 -10.11
C GLU A 147 0.24 16.37 -9.14
N LEU A 148 1.28 15.91 -8.43
CA LEU A 148 1.15 14.88 -7.40
C LEU A 148 0.20 15.33 -6.28
N LEU A 149 0.31 16.58 -5.80
CA LEU A 149 -0.56 17.10 -4.75
C LEU A 149 -2.03 17.10 -5.18
N SER A 150 -2.32 17.44 -6.44
CA SER A 150 -3.68 17.38 -7.00
C SER A 150 -4.24 15.95 -6.95
N THR A 151 -3.46 14.96 -7.36
CA THR A 151 -3.83 13.54 -7.26
C THR A 151 -4.13 13.15 -5.81
N ILE A 152 -3.27 13.50 -4.85
CA ILE A 152 -3.48 13.14 -3.44
C ILE A 152 -4.69 13.87 -2.84
N ARG A 153 -4.92 15.15 -3.17
CA ARG A 153 -6.09 15.91 -2.71
C ARG A 153 -7.40 15.34 -3.23
N SER A 154 -7.41 14.72 -4.42
CA SER A 154 -8.59 14.03 -4.92
C SER A 154 -9.02 12.87 -4.00
N ILE A 155 -8.06 12.21 -3.35
CA ILE A 155 -8.30 11.14 -2.37
C ILE A 155 -8.82 11.74 -1.06
N GLU A 156 -8.25 12.86 -0.59
CA GLU A 156 -8.77 13.58 0.58
C GLU A 156 -10.21 14.04 0.38
N GLY A 157 -10.56 14.48 -0.83
CA GLY A 157 -11.92 14.91 -1.21
C GLY A 157 -12.97 13.81 -1.07
N ARG A 158 -12.57 12.53 -1.06
CA ARG A 158 -13.45 11.38 -0.80
C ARG A 158 -13.70 11.13 0.70
N GLY A 159 -13.20 12.00 1.58
CA GLY A 159 -13.30 11.85 3.02
C GLY A 159 -12.28 10.88 3.62
N ALA A 160 -11.17 10.59 2.93
CA ALA A 160 -10.18 9.58 3.32
C ALA A 160 -8.77 10.16 3.58
N PRO A 161 -8.59 11.05 4.58
CA PRO A 161 -7.31 11.75 4.82
C PRO A 161 -6.16 10.84 5.27
N GLU A 162 -6.47 9.69 5.89
CA GLU A 162 -5.44 8.69 6.24
C GLU A 162 -4.99 7.92 5.00
N MET A 163 -5.93 7.58 4.11
CA MET A 163 -5.61 6.93 2.84
C MET A 163 -4.73 7.82 1.96
N ALA A 164 -5.06 9.11 1.86
CA ALA A 164 -4.26 10.08 1.13
C ALA A 164 -2.79 10.11 1.59
N ARG A 165 -2.54 10.04 2.91
CA ARG A 165 -1.18 9.93 3.46
C ARG A 165 -0.49 8.63 3.07
N ARG A 166 -1.19 7.49 3.14
CA ARG A 166 -0.63 6.19 2.74
C ARG A 166 -0.25 6.19 1.25
N VAL A 167 -1.10 6.75 0.41
CA VAL A 167 -0.85 6.85 -1.04
C VAL A 167 0.33 7.81 -1.31
N LEU A 168 0.45 8.93 -0.59
CA LEU A 168 1.63 9.81 -0.69
C LEU A 168 2.93 9.10 -0.28
N GLN A 169 2.91 8.30 0.80
CA GLN A 169 4.07 7.49 1.21
C GLN A 169 4.46 6.44 0.15
N MET A 170 3.46 5.82 -0.49
CA MET A 170 3.67 4.89 -1.59
C MET A 170 4.27 5.58 -2.81
N ALA A 171 3.74 6.74 -3.20
CA ALA A 171 4.30 7.55 -4.27
C ALA A 171 5.77 7.92 -3.98
N SER A 172 6.08 8.36 -2.75
CA SER A 172 7.45 8.63 -2.31
C SER A 172 8.38 7.41 -2.46
N ALA A 173 7.89 6.21 -2.13
CA ALA A 173 8.67 4.98 -2.31
C ALA A 173 8.96 4.67 -3.79
N ILE A 174 7.98 4.88 -4.67
CA ILE A 174 8.13 4.70 -6.12
C ILE A 174 9.11 5.72 -6.70
N PHE A 175 8.98 7.01 -6.34
CA PHE A 175 9.91 8.03 -6.81
C PHE A 175 11.34 7.79 -6.31
N ARG A 176 11.53 7.42 -5.04
CA ARG A 176 12.87 7.07 -4.53
C ARG A 176 13.47 5.86 -5.25
N TYR A 177 12.65 4.90 -5.66
CA TYR A 177 13.10 3.81 -6.51
C TYR A 177 13.49 4.30 -7.90
N GLY A 178 12.70 5.18 -8.52
CA GLY A 178 13.06 5.84 -9.77
C GLY A 178 14.36 6.64 -9.70
N VAL A 179 14.64 7.30 -8.58
CA VAL A 179 15.92 7.98 -8.32
C VAL A 179 17.06 6.97 -8.29
N ALA A 180 16.89 5.84 -7.60
CA ALA A 180 17.90 4.78 -7.54
C ALA A 180 18.20 4.16 -8.92
N LEU A 181 17.20 4.08 -9.80
CA LEU A 181 17.35 3.65 -11.19
C LEU A 181 17.91 4.75 -12.12
N GLY A 182 18.05 5.99 -11.64
CA GLY A 182 18.48 7.13 -12.45
C GLY A 182 17.46 7.61 -13.47
N VAL A 183 16.18 7.24 -13.32
CA VAL A 183 15.10 7.57 -14.27
C VAL A 183 14.30 8.81 -13.86
N CYS A 184 14.45 9.29 -12.62
CA CYS A 184 13.99 10.62 -12.20
C CYS A 184 15.02 11.30 -11.29
N PRO A 185 15.03 12.64 -11.23
CA PRO A 185 16.06 13.37 -10.50
C PRO A 185 15.81 13.44 -8.99
N ARG A 186 14.55 13.36 -8.54
CA ARG A 186 14.19 13.49 -7.12
C ARG A 186 12.81 12.91 -6.80
N ASP A 187 12.50 12.85 -5.50
CA ASP A 187 11.18 12.52 -4.96
C ASP A 187 10.35 13.80 -4.70
N PRO A 188 9.35 14.14 -5.54
CA PRO A 188 8.46 15.27 -5.31
C PRO A 188 7.49 15.07 -4.14
N ALA A 189 7.26 13.83 -3.69
CA ALA A 189 6.36 13.54 -2.57
C ALA A 189 6.94 13.97 -1.22
N ALA A 190 8.28 14.03 -1.11
CA ALA A 190 8.97 14.47 0.10
C ALA A 190 8.57 15.90 0.50
N ASP A 191 8.40 16.79 -0.48
CA ASP A 191 8.02 18.19 -0.28
C ASP A 191 6.57 18.37 0.17
N LEU A 192 5.73 17.32 0.07
CA LEU A 192 4.29 17.39 0.34
C LEU A 192 3.90 16.92 1.75
N ARG A 193 4.86 16.52 2.61
CA ARG A 193 4.57 15.95 3.95
C ARG A 193 3.78 16.88 4.89
N GLY A 194 3.71 18.18 4.62
CA GLY A 194 2.89 19.16 5.37
C GLY A 194 1.71 19.75 4.58
N ALA A 195 1.52 19.38 3.31
CA ALA A 195 0.53 20.01 2.42
C ALA A 195 -0.88 19.38 2.50
N LEU A 196 -1.00 18.24 3.20
CA LEU A 196 -2.26 17.50 3.39
C LEU A 196 -2.98 17.96 4.65
N LYS A 197 -4.32 17.85 4.65
CA LYS A 197 -5.13 18.20 5.84
C LYS A 197 -4.67 17.36 7.02
N SER A 198 -4.44 17.99 8.17
CA SER A 198 -4.18 17.29 9.42
C SER A 198 -5.23 16.19 9.63
N ALA A 199 -4.78 14.96 9.87
CA ALA A 199 -5.68 13.89 10.23
C ALA A 199 -6.39 14.35 11.51
N PRO A 200 -7.71 14.17 11.63
CA PRO A 200 -8.34 14.34 12.93
C PRO A 200 -7.59 13.47 13.95
N PRO A 201 -7.47 13.93 15.21
CA PRO A 201 -6.80 13.14 16.25
C PRO A 201 -7.35 11.73 16.23
N ALA A 202 -6.45 10.75 16.33
CA ALA A 202 -6.84 9.34 16.31
C ALA A 202 -7.91 9.13 17.38
N LYS A 203 -9.15 8.86 16.95
CA LYS A 203 -10.19 8.45 17.90
C LYS A 203 -9.65 7.20 18.60
N ARG A 204 -9.61 7.23 19.94
CA ARG A 204 -9.29 6.01 20.71
C ARG A 204 -10.21 4.92 20.17
N ARG A 205 -9.63 3.76 19.81
CA ARG A 205 -10.41 2.65 19.25
C ARG A 205 -11.56 2.37 20.20
N SER A 206 -12.78 2.30 19.67
CA SER A 206 -13.96 2.02 20.48
C SER A 206 -13.79 0.68 21.19
N ALA A 207 -13.64 0.74 22.51
CA ALA A 207 -13.48 -0.39 23.41
C ALA A 207 -14.57 -0.26 24.48
N ILE A 208 -15.09 -1.39 24.92
CA ILE A 208 -15.97 -1.43 26.08
C ILE A 208 -15.17 -0.94 27.28
N LEU A 209 -15.67 0.09 27.97
CA LEU A 209 -15.05 0.53 29.21
C LEU A 209 -15.21 -0.57 30.28
N PRO A 210 -14.27 -0.76 31.21
CA PRO A 210 -14.41 -1.77 32.27
C PRO A 210 -15.77 -1.73 32.98
N LYS A 211 -16.29 -0.53 33.26
CA LYS A 211 -17.62 -0.33 33.86
C LYS A 211 -18.82 -0.80 33.01
N ASP A 212 -18.67 -0.84 31.68
CA ASP A 212 -19.72 -1.24 30.74
C ASP A 212 -19.61 -2.74 30.38
N LEU A 213 -18.53 -3.42 30.81
CA LEU A 213 -18.28 -4.83 30.57
C LEU A 213 -19.37 -5.76 31.13
N PRO A 214 -19.91 -5.55 32.36
CA PRO A 214 -20.98 -6.38 32.90
C PRO A 214 -22.21 -6.42 31.98
N GLN A 215 -22.67 -5.25 31.54
CA GLN A 215 -23.82 -5.13 30.63
C GLN A 215 -23.55 -5.82 29.30
N PHE A 216 -22.36 -5.62 28.73
CA PHE A 216 -22.00 -6.27 27.47
C PHE A 216 -22.03 -7.80 27.58
N MET A 217 -21.50 -8.37 28.67
CA MET A 217 -21.50 -9.82 28.87
C MET A 217 -22.91 -10.39 29.04
N GLN A 218 -23.81 -9.65 29.69
CA GLN A 218 -25.22 -10.02 29.80
C GLN A 218 -25.92 -10.01 28.44
N ASP A 219 -25.71 -8.95 27.66
CA ASP A 219 -26.26 -8.83 26.30
C ASP A 219 -25.75 -9.97 25.40
N LEU A 220 -24.46 -10.34 25.54
CA LEU A 220 -23.87 -11.47 24.83
C LEU A 220 -24.49 -12.82 25.26
N ALA A 221 -24.77 -12.99 26.55
CA ALA A 221 -25.39 -14.21 27.07
C ALA A 221 -26.78 -14.46 26.48
N VAL A 222 -27.58 -13.40 26.28
CA VAL A 222 -28.93 -13.49 25.69
C VAL A 222 -28.97 -13.26 24.18
N TYR A 223 -27.83 -13.05 23.54
CA TYR A 223 -27.76 -12.80 22.10
C TYR A 223 -28.31 -13.99 21.30
N ASN A 224 -29.36 -13.73 20.52
CA ASN A 224 -30.14 -14.72 19.77
C ASN A 224 -29.67 -14.91 18.31
N GLY A 225 -28.48 -14.42 17.95
CA GLY A 225 -27.92 -14.64 16.62
C GLY A 225 -27.32 -16.04 16.44
N ALA A 226 -26.57 -16.24 15.36
CA ALA A 226 -25.94 -17.53 15.08
C ALA A 226 -25.03 -18.00 16.23
N ALA A 227 -25.27 -19.21 16.75
CA ALA A 227 -24.55 -19.80 17.88
C ALA A 227 -23.02 -19.78 17.68
N GLN A 228 -22.56 -20.15 16.47
CA GLN A 228 -21.14 -20.09 16.09
C GLN A 228 -20.53 -18.68 16.27
N THR A 229 -21.30 -17.62 16.02
CA THR A 229 -20.83 -16.24 16.20
C THR A 229 -20.76 -15.84 17.67
N LYS A 230 -21.71 -16.31 18.49
CA LYS A 230 -21.71 -16.10 19.94
C LYS A 230 -20.48 -16.78 20.57
N LEU A 231 -20.28 -18.07 20.28
CA LEU A 231 -19.12 -18.84 20.76
C LEU A 231 -17.78 -18.24 20.30
N ALA A 232 -17.71 -17.70 19.08
CA ALA A 232 -16.51 -17.00 18.61
C ALA A 232 -16.20 -15.72 19.40
N LEU A 233 -17.23 -14.97 19.80
CA LEU A 233 -17.08 -13.79 20.65
C LEU A 233 -16.67 -14.18 22.07
N GLU A 234 -17.32 -15.18 22.67
CA GLU A 234 -16.99 -15.69 24.00
C GLU A 234 -15.54 -16.18 24.05
N LEU A 235 -15.13 -17.04 23.11
CA LEU A 235 -13.75 -17.50 23.01
C LEU A 235 -12.78 -16.32 22.87
N LEU A 236 -13.11 -15.32 22.03
CA LEU A 236 -12.26 -14.14 21.85
C LEU A 236 -12.16 -13.30 23.12
N ILE A 237 -13.23 -13.14 23.89
CA ILE A 237 -13.24 -12.30 25.09
C ILE A 237 -12.48 -12.99 26.24
N HIS A 238 -12.70 -14.28 26.44
CA HIS A 238 -11.98 -15.06 27.46
C HIS A 238 -10.48 -15.19 27.17
N THR A 239 -10.08 -15.27 25.90
CA THR A 239 -8.65 -15.43 25.53
C THR A 239 -7.96 -14.14 25.13
N PHE A 240 -8.75 -13.11 24.77
CA PHE A 240 -8.33 -11.82 24.21
C PHE A 240 -7.25 -11.91 23.13
N VAL A 241 -7.26 -12.99 22.35
CA VAL A 241 -6.44 -13.17 21.14
C VAL A 241 -6.94 -12.27 20.01
N ARG A 242 -6.19 -12.19 18.90
CA ARG A 242 -6.64 -11.37 17.75
C ARG A 242 -7.82 -12.02 17.05
N THR A 243 -8.67 -11.23 16.42
CA THR A 243 -9.80 -11.72 15.60
C THR A 243 -9.35 -12.74 14.54
N SER A 244 -8.19 -12.54 13.91
CA SER A 244 -7.61 -13.50 12.96
C SER A 244 -7.13 -14.80 13.61
N GLU A 245 -6.72 -14.76 14.87
CA GLU A 245 -6.28 -15.94 15.63
C GLU A 245 -7.50 -16.84 15.91
N VAL A 246 -8.63 -16.28 16.35
CA VAL A 246 -9.91 -17.02 16.50
C VAL A 246 -10.41 -17.55 15.15
N ARG A 247 -10.52 -16.69 14.13
CA ARG A 247 -11.16 -17.05 12.86
C ARG A 247 -10.51 -18.23 12.17
N PHE A 248 -9.18 -18.32 12.22
CA PHE A 248 -8.42 -19.37 11.53
C PHE A 248 -7.95 -20.49 12.48
N ALA A 249 -8.46 -20.53 13.71
CA ALA A 249 -8.11 -21.55 14.70
C ALA A 249 -8.42 -22.96 14.17
N ARG A 250 -7.48 -23.87 14.39
CA ARG A 250 -7.60 -25.28 14.02
C ARG A 250 -7.59 -26.14 15.27
N TRP A 251 -8.32 -27.25 15.24
CA TRP A 251 -8.37 -28.16 16.38
C TRP A 251 -7.02 -28.78 16.74
N SER A 252 -6.11 -28.92 15.76
CA SER A 252 -4.75 -29.41 15.97
C SER A 252 -3.85 -28.46 16.77
N GLU A 253 -4.29 -27.22 17.04
CA GLU A 253 -3.52 -26.22 17.79
C GLU A 253 -3.79 -26.30 19.31
N PHE A 254 -4.78 -27.10 19.73
CA PHE A 254 -5.20 -27.23 21.11
C PHE A 254 -4.58 -28.49 21.73
N GLU A 255 -3.82 -28.30 22.79
CA GLU A 255 -3.04 -29.30 23.50
C GLU A 255 -3.65 -29.53 24.91
N ASP A 256 -3.64 -30.78 25.37
CA ASP A 256 -3.98 -31.17 26.75
C ASP A 256 -5.32 -30.62 27.29
N LEU A 257 -6.38 -30.67 26.48
CA LEU A 257 -7.71 -30.13 26.83
C LEU A 257 -8.37 -30.83 28.04
N GLU A 258 -7.92 -32.03 28.40
CA GLU A 258 -8.43 -32.81 29.52
C GLU A 258 -7.52 -32.76 30.77
N GLY A 259 -6.33 -32.16 30.64
CA GLY A 259 -5.33 -32.08 31.71
C GLY A 259 -5.11 -30.66 32.25
N ASP A 260 -4.24 -30.55 33.26
CA ASP A 260 -3.89 -29.28 33.90
C ASP A 260 -3.04 -28.35 33.00
N GLY A 261 -2.50 -28.91 31.92
CA GLY A 261 -1.64 -28.24 30.95
C GLY A 261 -2.38 -27.63 29.77
N ALA A 262 -3.72 -27.64 29.73
CA ALA A 262 -4.54 -27.14 28.61
C ALA A 262 -4.00 -25.83 27.99
N LEU A 263 -3.69 -25.88 26.70
CA LEU A 263 -2.96 -24.83 26.00
C LEU A 263 -3.43 -24.72 24.55
N TRP A 264 -3.54 -23.50 24.04
CA TRP A 264 -3.66 -23.23 22.61
C TRP A 264 -2.36 -22.66 22.07
N ARG A 265 -1.70 -23.42 21.19
CA ARG A 265 -0.46 -23.04 20.51
C ARG A 265 -0.75 -22.53 19.11
N ILE A 266 -0.79 -21.21 18.96
CA ILE A 266 -0.97 -20.60 17.64
C ILE A 266 0.41 -20.54 16.95
N PRO A 267 0.58 -21.18 15.78
CA PRO A 267 1.89 -21.31 15.15
C PRO A 267 2.41 -19.98 14.62
N ALA A 268 3.73 -19.81 14.64
CA ALA A 268 4.45 -18.63 14.15
C ALA A 268 4.03 -18.19 12.73
N ALA A 269 3.71 -19.14 11.86
CA ALA A 269 3.24 -18.88 10.49
C ALA A 269 1.94 -18.06 10.43
N ARG A 270 1.09 -18.12 11.47
CA ARG A 270 -0.15 -17.35 11.58
C ARG A 270 0.00 -16.05 12.37
N MET A 271 1.14 -15.86 13.03
CA MET A 271 1.35 -14.76 13.95
C MET A 271 2.05 -13.59 13.26
N LYS A 272 1.57 -12.37 13.55
CA LYS A 272 2.17 -11.13 13.02
C LYS A 272 3.66 -11.00 13.37
N MET A 273 4.05 -11.48 14.55
CA MET A 273 5.43 -11.40 15.05
C MET A 273 6.29 -12.62 14.69
N ARG A 274 5.77 -13.54 13.87
CA ARG A 274 6.49 -14.75 13.41
C ARG A 274 7.10 -15.58 14.54
N ARG A 275 6.37 -15.69 15.66
CA ARG A 275 6.70 -16.53 16.82
C ARG A 275 5.42 -17.23 17.28
N ASP A 276 5.56 -18.42 17.82
CA ASP A 276 4.44 -19.15 18.41
C ASP A 276 3.82 -18.32 19.53
N HIS A 277 2.49 -18.31 19.58
CA HIS A 277 1.74 -17.68 20.65
C HIS A 277 1.07 -18.75 21.49
N LEU A 278 1.56 -18.89 22.72
CA LEU A 278 1.06 -19.86 23.69
C LEU A 278 -0.03 -19.19 24.53
N VAL A 279 -1.25 -19.70 24.47
CA VAL A 279 -2.43 -19.17 25.18
C VAL A 279 -2.93 -20.21 26.19
N PRO A 280 -2.72 -19.99 27.50
CA PRO A 280 -3.28 -20.87 28.52
C PRO A 280 -4.82 -20.89 28.46
N LEU A 281 -5.39 -22.08 28.60
CA LEU A 281 -6.84 -22.27 28.55
C LEU A 281 -7.41 -22.41 29.96
N THR A 282 -8.58 -21.82 30.18
CA THR A 282 -9.31 -21.90 31.45
C THR A 282 -10.45 -22.91 31.33
N PRO A 283 -11.03 -23.40 32.45
CA PRO A 283 -12.19 -24.28 32.42
C PRO A 283 -13.37 -23.72 31.61
N GLN A 284 -13.61 -22.40 31.68
CA GLN A 284 -14.63 -21.72 30.86
C GLN A 284 -14.33 -21.84 29.38
N VAL A 285 -13.08 -21.60 28.97
CA VAL A 285 -12.66 -21.74 27.57
C VAL A 285 -12.78 -23.18 27.09
N ILE A 286 -12.44 -24.17 27.93
CA ILE A 286 -12.60 -25.60 27.59
C ILE A 286 -14.08 -25.93 27.36
N LYS A 287 -14.99 -25.40 28.19
CA LYS A 287 -16.44 -25.55 27.98
C LYS A 287 -16.90 -24.92 26.67
N ILE A 288 -16.45 -23.69 26.38
CA ILE A 288 -16.75 -23.01 25.10
C ILE A 288 -16.24 -23.85 23.92
N LEU A 289 -15.04 -24.45 24.02
CA LEU A 289 -14.50 -25.33 23.00
C LEU A 289 -15.34 -26.60 22.82
N ALA A 290 -15.86 -27.20 23.88
CA ALA A 290 -16.76 -28.34 23.77
C ALA A 290 -18.04 -27.98 22.97
N GLU A 291 -18.66 -26.83 23.26
CA GLU A 291 -19.82 -26.34 22.51
C GLU A 291 -19.48 -26.03 21.05
N ILE A 292 -18.30 -25.45 20.78
CA ILE A 292 -17.80 -25.23 19.41
C ILE A 292 -17.59 -26.56 18.69
N ARG A 293 -17.10 -27.60 19.38
CA ARG A 293 -16.88 -28.93 18.78
C ARG A 293 -18.18 -29.54 18.30
N GLU A 294 -19.21 -29.48 19.12
CA GLU A 294 -20.56 -29.95 18.76
C GLU A 294 -21.10 -29.18 17.54
N ALA A 295 -20.94 -27.85 17.51
CA ALA A 295 -21.42 -27.01 16.43
C ALA A 295 -20.62 -27.13 15.11
N SER A 296 -19.32 -27.41 15.18
CA SER A 296 -18.42 -27.49 14.01
C SER A 296 -18.35 -28.88 13.37
N GLY A 297 -18.88 -29.91 14.04
CA GLY A 297 -18.92 -31.28 13.54
C GLY A 297 -17.53 -31.84 13.23
N ARG A 298 -17.33 -32.32 12.00
CA ARG A 298 -16.06 -32.93 11.54
C ARG A 298 -15.05 -31.94 10.94
N SER A 299 -15.28 -30.64 11.06
CA SER A 299 -14.36 -29.65 10.50
C SER A 299 -13.02 -29.66 11.24
N GLU A 300 -11.92 -29.47 10.51
CA GLU A 300 -10.60 -29.19 11.11
C GLU A 300 -10.53 -27.78 11.74
N LEU A 301 -11.43 -26.89 11.31
CA LEU A 301 -11.52 -25.50 11.76
C LEU A 301 -12.50 -25.40 12.92
N LEU A 302 -12.23 -24.50 13.87
CA LEU A 302 -13.19 -24.18 14.93
C LEU A 302 -14.41 -23.44 14.36
N PHE A 303 -14.19 -22.54 13.40
CA PHE A 303 -15.24 -21.69 12.84
C PHE A 303 -15.30 -21.78 11.31
N PRO A 304 -15.74 -22.93 10.74
CA PRO A 304 -15.94 -23.08 9.31
C PRO A 304 -17.02 -22.10 8.81
N ALA A 305 -16.87 -21.59 7.58
CA ALA A 305 -17.90 -20.77 6.96
C ALA A 305 -19.15 -21.60 6.64
N PRO A 306 -20.37 -21.09 6.91
CA PRO A 306 -21.60 -21.87 6.69
C PRO A 306 -21.90 -22.21 5.22
N THR A 307 -21.52 -21.33 4.29
CA THR A 307 -21.95 -21.39 2.87
C THR A 307 -20.81 -21.47 1.86
N ARG A 308 -19.55 -21.50 2.32
CA ARG A 308 -18.35 -21.51 1.45
C ARG A 308 -17.22 -22.28 2.11
N SER A 309 -16.19 -22.62 1.34
CA SER A 309 -14.96 -23.15 1.91
C SER A 309 -14.23 -22.09 2.76
N GLY A 310 -13.53 -22.54 3.80
CA GLY A 310 -12.76 -21.69 4.70
C GLY A 310 -13.51 -21.31 5.98
N VAL A 311 -13.28 -20.08 6.45
CA VAL A 311 -13.67 -19.63 7.80
C VAL A 311 -14.71 -18.50 7.78
N ILE A 312 -15.36 -18.27 8.92
CA ILE A 312 -16.26 -17.13 9.13
C ILE A 312 -15.61 -15.80 8.67
N SER A 313 -16.45 -14.86 8.23
CA SER A 313 -15.98 -13.56 7.71
C SER A 313 -15.28 -12.75 8.80
N GLU A 314 -14.37 -11.84 8.40
CA GLU A 314 -13.74 -10.88 9.32
C GLU A 314 -14.78 -10.03 10.04
N ASN A 315 -15.90 -9.78 9.36
CA ASN A 315 -16.97 -8.93 9.85
C ASN A 315 -18.01 -9.67 10.70
N THR A 316 -17.93 -11.00 10.82
CA THR A 316 -18.97 -11.81 11.49
C THR A 316 -19.16 -11.38 12.95
N MET A 317 -18.07 -11.30 13.72
CA MET A 317 -18.11 -10.91 15.13
C MET A 317 -18.47 -9.44 15.33
N ILE A 318 -17.93 -8.52 14.52
CA ILE A 318 -18.22 -7.08 14.66
C ILE A 318 -19.69 -6.76 14.35
N TYR A 319 -20.30 -7.43 13.37
CA TYR A 319 -21.72 -7.26 13.09
C TYR A 319 -22.63 -7.84 14.17
N ALA A 320 -22.20 -8.87 14.91
CA ALA A 320 -22.92 -9.31 16.11
C ALA A 320 -22.89 -8.24 17.21
N ILE A 321 -21.73 -7.65 17.48
CA ILE A 321 -21.58 -6.50 18.39
C ILE A 321 -22.51 -5.34 17.97
N TYR A 322 -22.62 -5.07 16.67
CA TYR A 322 -23.51 -4.01 16.17
C TYR A 322 -24.98 -4.34 16.37
N ARG A 323 -25.40 -5.60 16.14
CA ARG A 323 -26.76 -6.05 16.40
C ARG A 323 -27.15 -5.99 17.88
N MET A 324 -26.17 -6.13 18.78
CA MET A 324 -26.36 -5.91 20.22
C MET A 324 -26.41 -4.42 20.61
N GLY A 325 -26.37 -3.48 19.65
CA GLY A 325 -26.50 -2.03 19.94
C GLY A 325 -25.19 -1.30 20.22
N TYR A 326 -24.03 -1.96 20.05
CA TYR A 326 -22.71 -1.37 20.36
C TYR A 326 -22.01 -0.75 19.15
N HIS A 327 -22.74 -0.40 18.09
CA HIS A 327 -22.17 0.23 16.91
C HIS A 327 -21.43 1.54 17.25
N GLY A 328 -20.15 1.63 16.90
CA GLY A 328 -19.29 2.77 17.22
C GLY A 328 -18.87 2.88 18.69
N ARG A 329 -19.44 2.08 19.60
CA ARG A 329 -19.09 2.01 21.04
C ARG A 329 -18.10 0.90 21.36
N ALA A 330 -18.17 -0.21 20.61
CA ALA A 330 -17.26 -1.33 20.78
C ALA A 330 -16.77 -1.88 19.44
N THR A 331 -15.58 -2.47 19.48
CA THR A 331 -15.03 -3.27 18.39
C THR A 331 -14.53 -4.59 18.95
N VAL A 332 -14.43 -5.62 18.10
CA VAL A 332 -13.85 -6.92 18.49
C VAL A 332 -12.42 -6.74 19.03
N HIS A 333 -11.64 -5.86 18.43
CA HIS A 333 -10.29 -5.54 18.92
C HIS A 333 -10.30 -4.76 20.23
N GLY A 334 -11.37 -4.01 20.52
CA GLY A 334 -11.51 -3.21 21.74
C GLY A 334 -11.46 -4.05 23.02
N PHE A 335 -11.94 -5.29 23.00
CA PHE A 335 -11.87 -6.20 24.16
C PHE A 335 -10.44 -6.47 24.63
N ARG A 336 -9.46 -6.45 23.72
CA ARG A 336 -8.06 -6.60 24.08
C ARG A 336 -7.56 -5.41 24.89
N SER A 337 -7.99 -4.20 24.53
CA SER A 337 -7.73 -2.99 25.32
C SER A 337 -8.44 -3.04 26.67
N THR A 338 -9.68 -3.53 26.71
CA THR A 338 -10.44 -3.71 27.96
C THR A 338 -9.74 -4.68 28.90
N ALA A 339 -9.40 -5.88 28.43
CA ALA A 339 -8.67 -6.89 29.21
C ALA A 339 -7.32 -6.36 29.71
N SER A 340 -6.53 -5.72 28.84
CA SER A 340 -5.27 -5.09 29.22
C SER A 340 -5.45 -4.05 30.33
N THR A 341 -6.49 -3.21 30.25
CA THR A 341 -6.78 -2.18 31.25
C THR A 341 -7.13 -2.82 32.59
N VAL A 342 -8.10 -3.74 32.61
CA VAL A 342 -8.55 -4.41 33.84
C VAL A 342 -7.41 -5.19 34.49
N LEU A 343 -6.64 -5.95 33.71
CA LEU A 343 -5.52 -6.74 34.26
C LEU A 343 -4.41 -5.85 34.84
N ASN A 344 -4.15 -4.68 34.24
CA ASN A 344 -3.21 -3.71 34.82
C ASN A 344 -3.75 -3.05 36.10
N GLU A 345 -5.04 -2.75 36.15
CA GLU A 345 -5.70 -2.19 37.34
C GLU A 345 -5.70 -3.18 38.52
N HIS A 346 -5.71 -4.48 38.23
CA HIS A 346 -5.57 -5.56 39.21
C HIS A 346 -4.10 -5.98 39.47
N GLU A 347 -3.14 -5.15 39.05
CA GLU A 347 -1.71 -5.30 39.35
C GLU A 347 -1.07 -6.62 38.87
N PHE A 348 -1.67 -7.28 37.86
CA PHE A 348 -1.00 -8.41 37.22
C PHE A 348 0.31 -7.99 36.57
N ASN A 349 1.26 -8.92 36.50
CA ASN A 349 2.54 -8.66 35.88
C ASN A 349 2.36 -8.21 34.42
N ARG A 350 2.91 -7.04 34.10
CA ARG A 350 2.77 -6.41 32.78
C ARG A 350 3.29 -7.29 31.64
N ASP A 351 4.39 -8.01 31.88
CA ASP A 351 4.98 -8.88 30.88
C ASP A 351 4.05 -10.07 30.56
N TRP A 352 3.28 -10.55 31.54
CA TRP A 352 2.27 -11.59 31.31
C TRP A 352 1.15 -11.10 30.40
N ILE A 353 0.69 -9.87 30.62
CA ILE A 353 -0.35 -9.20 29.82
C ILE A 353 0.15 -9.00 28.39
N GLU A 354 1.34 -8.43 28.22
CA GLU A 354 1.94 -8.17 26.90
C GLU A 354 2.21 -9.46 26.11
N LEU A 355 2.69 -10.52 26.77
CA LEU A 355 2.85 -11.84 26.15
C LEU A 355 1.52 -12.45 25.70
N GLN A 356 0.47 -12.35 26.51
CA GLN A 356 -0.87 -12.87 26.15
C GLN A 356 -1.53 -12.04 25.03
N LEU A 357 -1.17 -10.76 24.92
CA LEU A 357 -1.52 -9.95 23.76
C LEU A 357 -0.64 -10.24 22.54
N ALA A 358 0.34 -11.16 22.63
CA ALA A 358 1.33 -11.39 21.60
C ALA A 358 1.92 -10.07 21.07
N HIS A 359 2.19 -9.15 21.98
CA HIS A 359 3.03 -8.00 21.74
C HIS A 359 4.48 -8.46 21.89
N ALA A 360 5.34 -8.04 20.95
CA ALA A 360 6.76 -8.31 21.08
C ALA A 360 7.41 -7.06 21.63
N GLU A 361 7.88 -7.12 22.87
CA GLU A 361 8.95 -6.24 23.28
C GLU A 361 10.22 -6.69 22.55
N GLY A 362 10.91 -5.77 21.90
CA GLY A 362 12.07 -6.05 21.04
C GLY A 362 13.31 -6.52 21.80
N ASP A 363 13.16 -6.98 23.04
CA ASP A 363 14.27 -7.37 23.90
C ASP A 363 14.47 -8.89 23.91
N ILE A 364 15.74 -9.29 23.99
CA ILE A 364 16.23 -10.68 23.92
C ILE A 364 15.63 -11.53 25.07
N ARG A 365 15.19 -10.89 26.17
CA ARG A 365 14.52 -11.50 27.32
C ARG A 365 13.23 -12.24 26.97
N SER A 366 12.48 -11.84 25.94
CA SER A 366 11.17 -12.43 25.62
C SER A 366 11.24 -13.90 25.18
N VAL A 367 12.42 -14.36 24.71
CA VAL A 367 12.60 -15.72 24.15
C VAL A 367 12.86 -16.76 25.23
N TYR A 368 13.58 -16.40 26.29
CA TYR A 368 13.95 -17.33 27.37
C TYR A 368 12.83 -17.53 28.41
N ASN A 369 11.91 -16.56 28.56
CA ASN A 369 10.93 -16.57 29.65
C ASN A 369 9.54 -17.13 29.30
N ALA A 370 9.28 -17.52 28.04
CA ALA A 370 7.93 -17.89 27.60
C ALA A 370 7.37 -19.16 28.29
N ALA A 371 8.24 -20.12 28.62
CA ALA A 371 7.89 -21.31 29.40
C ALA A 371 7.83 -21.00 30.91
N GLU A 372 8.74 -20.16 31.40
CA GLU A 372 8.86 -19.80 32.81
C GLU A 372 7.64 -19.01 33.33
N TRP A 373 7.06 -18.16 32.49
CA TRP A 373 5.90 -17.33 32.88
C TRP A 373 4.54 -17.98 32.61
N LEU A 374 4.51 -19.23 32.12
CA LEU A 374 3.26 -19.89 31.78
C LEU A 374 2.39 -20.17 33.02
N SER A 375 3.01 -20.48 34.17
CA SER A 375 2.31 -20.68 35.44
C SER A 375 1.58 -19.41 35.90
N GLY A 376 2.28 -18.26 35.93
CA GLY A 376 1.71 -16.96 36.27
C GLY A 376 0.60 -16.55 35.29
N ARG A 377 0.82 -16.77 33.99
CA ARG A 377 -0.21 -16.54 32.97
C ARG A 377 -1.43 -17.44 33.12
N ARG A 378 -1.28 -18.70 33.54
CA ARG A 378 -2.42 -19.58 33.86
C ARG A 378 -3.26 -18.99 34.99
N THR A 379 -2.64 -18.50 36.05
CA THR A 379 -3.33 -17.83 37.16
C THR A 379 -4.07 -16.57 36.69
N MET A 380 -3.40 -15.72 35.92
CA MET A 380 -3.97 -14.51 35.35
C MET A 380 -5.17 -14.80 34.43
N MET A 381 -5.03 -15.78 33.53
CA MET A 381 -6.10 -16.15 32.61
C MET A 381 -7.30 -16.74 33.34
N ARG A 382 -7.08 -17.58 34.36
CA ARG A 382 -8.16 -18.12 35.21
C ARG A 382 -8.91 -16.99 35.90
N TRP A 383 -8.19 -16.09 36.57
CA TRP A 383 -8.78 -14.92 37.21
C TRP A 383 -9.60 -14.06 36.22
N TRP A 384 -9.08 -13.83 35.02
CA TRP A 384 -9.80 -13.08 33.99
C TRP A 384 -11.13 -13.73 33.60
N SER A 385 -11.13 -15.05 33.37
CA SER A 385 -12.36 -15.78 33.06
C SER A 385 -13.33 -15.82 34.23
N ASP A 386 -12.85 -15.95 35.47
CA ASP A 386 -13.68 -15.90 36.66
C ASP A 386 -14.31 -14.51 36.84
N HIS A 387 -13.53 -13.45 36.63
CA HIS A 387 -14.02 -12.07 36.63
C HIS A 387 -15.13 -11.85 35.59
N LEU A 388 -14.97 -12.38 34.37
CA LEU A 388 -16.01 -12.34 33.33
C LEU A 388 -17.29 -13.06 33.77
N ASP A 389 -17.18 -14.25 34.37
CA ASP A 389 -18.34 -14.99 34.90
C ASP A 389 -19.03 -14.24 36.04
N GLU A 390 -18.26 -13.60 36.92
CA GLU A 390 -18.77 -12.79 38.03
C GLU A 390 -19.55 -11.58 37.53
N VAL A 391 -18.97 -10.77 36.63
CA VAL A 391 -19.64 -9.58 36.09
C VAL A 391 -20.87 -9.92 35.24
N THR A 392 -20.92 -11.13 34.66
CA THR A 392 -22.09 -11.60 33.93
C THR A 392 -23.28 -11.87 34.86
N LYS A 393 -23.03 -12.28 36.12
CA LYS A 393 -24.08 -12.62 37.11
C LYS A 393 -24.70 -11.41 37.79
N VAL A 394 -24.00 -10.27 37.85
CA VAL A 394 -24.45 -9.07 38.56
C VAL A 394 -25.57 -8.37 37.78
N LYS A 395 -26.83 -8.50 38.21
CA LYS A 395 -27.94 -7.70 37.64
C LYS A 395 -27.62 -6.21 37.79
N PRO A 396 -27.86 -5.36 36.76
CA PRO A 396 -27.71 -3.93 36.92
C PRO A 396 -28.65 -3.46 38.04
N GLU A 397 -28.16 -2.65 38.97
CA GLU A 397 -29.05 -1.83 39.78
C GLU A 397 -29.84 -0.96 38.80
N ALA A 398 -31.17 -1.11 38.81
CA ALA A 398 -32.05 -0.29 37.98
C ALA A 398 -31.84 1.17 38.40
N ALA A 399 -31.28 1.98 37.50
CA ALA A 399 -31.19 3.42 37.66
C ALA A 399 -32.52 4.09 37.31
#